data_AF-A0A517L3R0-F1
#
_entry.id   AF-A0A517L3R0-F1
#
_cell.length_a   1.000
_cell.length_b   1.000
_cell.length_c   1.000
_cell.angle_alpha   90.00
_cell.angle_beta   90.00
_cell.angle_gamma   90.00
#
_symmetry.space_group_name_H-M   'P 1'
#
loop_
_entity.id
_entity.type
_entity.pdbx_description
1 polymer ?
#
loop_
_entity_poly.entity_id
_entity_poly.type
_entity_poly.pdbx_seq_one_letter_code
_entity_poly.pdbx_strand_id
1 'polypeptide(L)'
;MTKPIQTSDIIFPELATNFSSTLASLKRSTLSISNRLSSISDDAEFVCQVADAYGLPLVANERCGSWYIPPDRKRASAYFKSTDGHNGEWSMSLRRLNTQVFEVINKAKGCIIIEQRLDNFVCKLKELELDLTELRDQITKPMRPIWITRDSILSPQYPNFEGFHSVILCTASRRVHGTEVSEGGYIQGAGDDSEGWSQGLTANIFWKHKDLLMSTNEQHLPDTIAKLTITERTTPSKSRPIMIRPTEWLFIDQIDALSDASLEQVDGLITCSPKTQITQLPVVNCKHLHLDCRDRKLGSRDLRKELIKLKNFMAQMRSPKRLVVACTTGKDLSVGIVLALLCLYTDESGKFTVQATPPALSKRVIQQRTSLVMTSHPSASPSRATLQSVNDFLLTSHTAATEIPRWIHNHQIRQSYTLALFEWLRGEWAINREITNFRDDGLAGTVTGFAKLDKRDPTSSDATAEYLYVENGRFTTTTGMILETSRRWIWRYHGSGEAETPISVHFVKADGETEDYVYNMLAFPLKIDDFDVAEGLKARAEHPCGEDFYVSTYDFNMAVGKFEVQHEVKGPSKNYISHTTYTKP
;
A
#
# COMPACT_ATOMS: atom_id res chain seq x y z
N MET A 1 29.97 15.68 -43.30
CA MET A 1 29.35 14.82 -42.27
C MET A 1 28.07 15.50 -41.82
N THR A 2 26.92 14.97 -42.23
CA THR A 2 25.58 15.51 -41.97
C THR A 2 25.15 15.17 -40.54
N LYS A 3 24.65 16.17 -39.81
CA LYS A 3 24.10 16.00 -38.45
C LYS A 3 22.99 14.93 -38.44
N PRO A 4 22.88 14.08 -37.40
CA PRO A 4 21.76 13.18 -37.25
C PRO A 4 20.47 13.97 -36.99
N ILE A 5 19.41 13.63 -37.71
CA ILE A 5 18.09 14.25 -37.62
C ILE A 5 17.52 13.98 -36.23
N GLN A 6 17.20 15.04 -35.49
CA GLN A 6 16.52 14.99 -34.19
C GLN A 6 15.01 15.00 -34.41
N THR A 7 14.22 14.50 -33.45
CA THR A 7 12.74 14.54 -33.51
C THR A 7 12.16 15.94 -33.63
N SER A 8 12.91 16.97 -33.21
CA SER A 8 12.57 18.39 -33.42
C SER A 8 12.69 18.86 -34.87
N ASP A 9 13.42 18.12 -35.70
CA ASP A 9 13.67 18.45 -37.11
C ASP A 9 12.55 17.90 -38.02
N ILE A 10 11.58 17.17 -37.45
CA ILE A 10 10.41 16.65 -38.13
C ILE A 10 9.27 17.65 -37.95
N ILE A 11 9.00 18.45 -38.97
CA ILE A 11 7.82 19.34 -39.01
C ILE A 11 6.58 18.46 -39.19
N PHE A 12 5.84 18.23 -38.11
CA PHE A 12 4.49 17.70 -38.22
C PHE A 12 3.57 18.81 -38.78
N PRO A 13 2.76 18.55 -39.82
CA PRO A 13 1.82 19.54 -40.32
C PRO A 13 0.86 19.98 -39.19
N GLU A 14 0.50 21.27 -39.14
CA GLU A 14 -0.33 21.92 -38.09
C GLU A 14 -1.65 21.18 -37.73
N LEU A 15 -2.08 20.24 -38.57
CA LEU A 15 -3.20 19.33 -38.30
C LEU A 15 -2.90 18.29 -37.18
N ALA A 16 -1.64 17.87 -36.99
CA ALA A 16 -1.27 16.85 -35.99
C ALA A 16 -1.17 17.41 -34.56
N THR A 17 -0.78 18.67 -34.39
CA THR A 17 -0.83 19.39 -33.11
C THR A 17 -2.27 19.63 -32.67
N ASN A 18 -3.17 19.92 -33.61
CA ASN A 18 -4.62 19.99 -33.36
C ASN A 18 -5.24 18.63 -33.03
N PHE A 19 -4.76 17.53 -33.61
CA PHE A 19 -5.27 16.19 -33.29
C PHE A 19 -4.89 15.75 -31.87
N SER A 20 -3.65 16.00 -31.43
CA SER A 20 -3.20 15.68 -30.06
C SER A 20 -3.91 16.53 -29.01
N SER A 21 -4.11 17.83 -29.26
CA SER A 21 -4.88 18.70 -28.36
C SER A 21 -6.37 18.34 -28.33
N THR A 22 -6.95 17.98 -29.48
CA THR A 22 -8.35 17.51 -29.57
C THR A 22 -8.52 16.16 -28.88
N LEU A 23 -7.60 15.21 -29.06
CA LEU A 23 -7.60 13.93 -28.33
C LEU A 23 -7.39 14.13 -26.82
N ALA A 24 -6.51 15.05 -26.40
CA ALA A 24 -6.32 15.37 -25.00
C ALA A 24 -7.57 16.04 -24.40
N SER A 25 -8.25 16.90 -25.17
CA SER A 25 -9.52 17.53 -24.80
C SER A 25 -10.65 16.50 -24.72
N LEU A 26 -10.73 15.58 -25.68
CA LEU A 26 -11.66 14.46 -25.68
C LEU A 26 -11.41 13.53 -24.48
N LYS A 27 -10.15 13.17 -24.21
CA LYS A 27 -9.75 12.39 -23.03
C LYS A 27 -10.09 13.10 -21.71
N ARG A 28 -9.94 14.43 -21.63
CA ARG A 28 -10.36 15.21 -20.45
C ARG A 28 -11.88 15.22 -20.30
N SER A 29 -12.62 15.34 -21.40
CA SER A 29 -14.08 15.33 -21.37
C SER A 29 -14.67 13.96 -20.99
N THR A 30 -14.01 12.87 -21.38
CA THR A 30 -14.42 11.51 -21.02
C THR A 30 -14.10 11.19 -19.57
N LEU A 31 -13.05 11.80 -19.02
CA LEU A 31 -12.67 11.76 -17.60
C LEU A 31 -13.32 12.90 -16.80
N SER A 32 -14.59 13.23 -17.04
CA SER A 32 -15.33 14.22 -16.25
C SER A 32 -15.79 13.67 -14.89
N ILE A 33 -16.16 14.56 -13.96
CA ILE A 33 -16.77 14.17 -12.68
C ILE A 33 -18.14 13.55 -12.96
N SER A 34 -18.93 14.16 -13.84
CA SER A 34 -20.26 13.67 -14.25
C SER A 34 -20.23 12.23 -14.75
N ASN A 35 -19.24 11.90 -15.59
CA ASN A 35 -19.05 10.54 -16.11
C ASN A 35 -18.69 9.55 -15.01
N ARG A 36 -17.88 9.95 -14.02
CA ARG A 36 -17.55 9.09 -12.88
C ARG A 36 -18.75 8.84 -11.99
N LEU A 37 -19.53 9.86 -11.67
CA LEU A 37 -20.76 9.70 -10.88
C LEU A 37 -21.77 8.81 -11.60
N SER A 38 -21.90 8.96 -12.92
CA SER A 38 -22.76 8.12 -13.75
C SER A 38 -22.28 6.66 -13.78
N SER A 39 -20.96 6.45 -13.95
CA SER A 39 -20.37 5.10 -13.92
C SER A 39 -20.53 4.43 -12.57
N ILE A 40 -20.33 5.17 -11.46
CA ILE A 40 -20.58 4.68 -10.11
C ILE A 40 -22.06 4.31 -9.92
N SER A 41 -22.99 5.12 -10.43
CA SER A 41 -24.43 4.83 -10.34
C SER A 41 -24.82 3.58 -11.13
N ASP A 42 -24.31 3.43 -12.36
CA ASP A 42 -24.55 2.24 -13.22
C ASP A 42 -23.98 0.97 -12.58
N ASP A 43 -22.73 1.03 -12.09
CA ASP A 43 -22.10 -0.09 -11.39
C ASP A 43 -22.85 -0.47 -10.10
N ALA A 44 -23.35 0.53 -9.36
CA ALA A 44 -24.14 0.29 -8.14
C ALA A 44 -25.51 -0.35 -8.44
N GLU A 45 -26.15 0.04 -9.54
CA GLU A 45 -27.42 -0.55 -9.98
C GLU A 45 -27.23 -2.03 -10.30
N PHE A 46 -26.16 -2.38 -11.01
CA PHE A 46 -25.82 -3.78 -11.27
C PHE A 46 -25.58 -4.57 -9.98
N VAL A 47 -24.82 -4.04 -9.03
CA VAL A 47 -24.59 -4.68 -7.73
C VAL A 47 -25.91 -4.93 -6.99
N CYS A 48 -26.84 -3.98 -7.06
CA CYS A 48 -28.19 -4.15 -6.48
C CYS A 48 -28.99 -5.25 -7.19
N GLN A 49 -28.98 -5.28 -8.54
CA GLN A 49 -29.65 -6.31 -9.32
C GLN A 49 -29.14 -7.73 -8.98
N VAL A 50 -27.83 -7.89 -8.81
CA VAL A 50 -27.21 -9.16 -8.39
C VAL A 50 -27.71 -9.56 -6.99
N ALA A 51 -27.71 -8.62 -6.04
CA ALA A 51 -28.18 -8.89 -4.69
C ALA A 51 -29.67 -9.28 -4.65
N ASP A 52 -30.49 -8.62 -5.47
CA ASP A 52 -31.93 -8.87 -5.55
C ASP A 52 -32.23 -10.21 -6.24
N ALA A 53 -31.49 -10.56 -7.29
CA ALA A 53 -31.63 -11.83 -7.99
C ALA A 53 -31.37 -13.04 -7.07
N TYR A 54 -30.44 -12.90 -6.13
CA TYR A 54 -30.05 -13.97 -5.20
C TYR A 54 -30.64 -13.83 -3.79
N GLY A 55 -31.32 -12.71 -3.48
CA GLY A 55 -31.87 -12.43 -2.15
C GLY A 55 -30.81 -12.29 -1.05
N LEU A 56 -29.61 -11.79 -1.37
CA LEU A 56 -28.46 -11.74 -0.47
C LEU A 56 -28.18 -10.33 0.07
N PRO A 57 -27.64 -10.21 1.30
CA PRO A 57 -27.19 -8.93 1.83
C PRO A 57 -25.95 -8.42 1.11
N LEU A 58 -25.85 -7.09 0.99
CA LEU A 58 -24.70 -6.43 0.39
C LEU A 58 -23.62 -6.10 1.44
N VAL A 59 -22.39 -6.56 1.16
CA VAL A 59 -21.19 -6.24 1.96
C VAL A 59 -20.26 -5.38 1.12
N ALA A 60 -20.03 -4.13 1.55
CA ALA A 60 -19.20 -3.18 0.81
C ALA A 60 -17.71 -3.50 0.98
N ASN A 61 -16.97 -3.62 -0.13
CA ASN A 61 -15.52 -3.59 -0.07
C ASN A 61 -15.03 -2.14 0.07
N GLU A 62 -14.84 -1.68 1.29
CA GLU A 62 -14.49 -0.30 1.62
C GLU A 62 -13.01 0.04 1.40
N ARG A 63 -12.23 -0.85 0.79
CA ARG A 63 -10.87 -0.49 0.34
C ARG A 63 -10.87 0.73 -0.57
N CYS A 64 -11.91 0.86 -1.39
CA CYS A 64 -12.13 1.95 -2.33
C CYS A 64 -13.22 2.92 -1.85
N GLY A 65 -13.79 2.71 -0.66
CA GLY A 65 -15.01 3.35 -0.20
C GLY A 65 -16.28 2.57 -0.58
N SER A 66 -17.43 2.98 -0.05
CA SER A 66 -18.74 2.35 -0.31
C SER A 66 -19.45 2.93 -1.56
N TRP A 67 -18.71 3.27 -2.61
CA TRP A 67 -19.27 3.97 -3.78
C TRP A 67 -20.35 3.17 -4.51
N TYR A 68 -20.18 1.85 -4.62
CA TYR A 68 -21.07 0.99 -5.41
C TYR A 68 -22.24 0.39 -4.61
N ILE A 69 -22.45 0.81 -3.35
CA ILE A 69 -23.52 0.26 -2.51
C ILE A 69 -24.28 1.40 -1.81
N PRO A 70 -25.59 1.56 -2.08
CA PRO A 70 -26.43 2.51 -1.37
C PRO A 70 -26.40 2.27 0.16
N PRO A 71 -26.33 3.33 1.00
CA PRO A 71 -26.17 3.18 2.44
C PRO A 71 -27.28 2.36 3.13
N ASP A 72 -28.52 2.45 2.66
CA ASP A 72 -29.69 1.71 3.15
C ASP A 72 -29.62 0.20 2.83
N ARG A 73 -28.91 -0.15 1.75
CA ARG A 73 -28.72 -1.54 1.31
C ARG A 73 -27.49 -2.21 1.90
N LYS A 74 -26.51 -1.43 2.35
CA LYS A 74 -25.30 -1.93 2.98
C LYS A 74 -25.64 -2.65 4.29
N ARG A 75 -25.06 -3.85 4.49
CA ARG A 75 -25.22 -4.66 5.71
C ARG A 75 -23.93 -4.81 6.50
N ALA A 76 -22.80 -4.84 5.82
CA ALA A 76 -21.49 -4.84 6.45
C ALA A 76 -20.44 -4.19 5.55
N SER A 77 -19.24 -4.03 6.10
CA SER A 77 -18.05 -3.65 5.37
C SER A 77 -17.05 -4.81 5.35
N ALA A 78 -16.23 -4.86 4.30
CA ALA A 78 -15.03 -5.66 4.21
C ALA A 78 -13.93 -4.84 3.54
N TYR A 79 -12.68 -5.29 3.64
CA TYR A 79 -11.51 -4.61 3.09
C TYR A 79 -10.64 -5.64 2.38
N PHE A 80 -11.14 -6.12 1.25
CA PHE A 80 -10.42 -7.06 0.43
C PHE A 80 -9.54 -6.30 -0.57
N LYS A 81 -8.25 -6.62 -0.54
CA LYS A 81 -7.32 -6.22 -1.58
C LYS A 81 -7.26 -7.38 -2.57
N SER A 82 -7.68 -7.17 -3.82
CA SER A 82 -7.07 -7.94 -4.91
C SER A 82 -5.61 -7.51 -4.89
N THR A 83 -4.73 -8.34 -4.34
CA THR A 83 -3.33 -8.18 -4.68
C THR A 83 -3.24 -8.57 -6.13
N ASP A 84 -2.99 -7.54 -6.93
CA ASP A 84 -2.40 -7.62 -8.24
C ASP A 84 -3.41 -8.18 -9.25
N GLY A 85 -3.76 -7.40 -10.26
CA GLY A 85 -4.66 -7.82 -11.35
C GLY A 85 -4.09 -8.96 -12.22
N HIS A 86 -3.14 -9.74 -11.69
CA HIS A 86 -2.55 -10.91 -12.31
C HIS A 86 -3.27 -12.16 -11.81
N ASN A 87 -3.84 -12.91 -12.74
CA ASN A 87 -4.44 -14.22 -12.47
C ASN A 87 -3.43 -15.14 -11.75
N GLY A 88 -3.71 -15.55 -10.49
CA GLY A 88 -2.91 -16.54 -9.75
C GLY A 88 -2.14 -16.02 -8.51
N GLU A 89 -2.05 -14.71 -8.29
CA GLU A 89 -1.24 -14.13 -7.20
C GLU A 89 -2.07 -13.50 -6.06
N TRP A 90 -2.74 -14.37 -5.30
CA TRP A 90 -3.63 -13.95 -4.21
C TRP A 90 -2.91 -13.89 -2.85
N SER A 91 -3.11 -12.82 -2.08
CA SER A 91 -2.60 -12.70 -0.70
C SER A 91 -3.70 -12.32 0.29
N MET A 92 -3.60 -12.81 1.53
CA MET A 92 -4.50 -12.46 2.63
C MET A 92 -3.80 -11.47 3.56
N SER A 93 -4.43 -10.32 3.82
CA SER A 93 -3.91 -9.35 4.76
C SER A 93 -4.15 -9.82 6.19
N LEU A 94 -3.10 -10.23 6.90
CA LEU A 94 -3.17 -10.48 8.35
C LEU A 94 -3.39 -9.19 9.17
N ARG A 95 -3.35 -8.02 8.52
CA ARG A 95 -3.65 -6.73 9.16
C ARG A 95 -5.15 -6.49 9.29
N ARG A 96 -5.99 -7.06 8.40
CA ARG A 96 -7.45 -6.91 8.41
C ARG A 96 -8.10 -8.24 8.07
N LEU A 97 -8.52 -8.95 9.12
CA LEU A 97 -9.05 -10.31 9.00
C LEU A 97 -10.49 -10.36 8.48
N ASN A 98 -11.20 -9.22 8.43
CA ASN A 98 -12.59 -9.10 7.98
C ASN A 98 -13.56 -10.02 8.73
N THR A 99 -13.35 -10.28 10.02
CA THR A 99 -14.15 -11.23 10.80
C THR A 99 -15.65 -10.90 10.87
N GLN A 100 -16.01 -9.62 10.75
CA GLN A 100 -17.39 -9.16 10.68
C GLN A 100 -18.19 -9.75 9.51
N VAL A 101 -17.51 -10.22 8.46
CA VAL A 101 -18.11 -10.92 7.32
C VAL A 101 -18.81 -12.20 7.78
N PHE A 102 -18.25 -12.90 8.76
CA PHE A 102 -18.73 -14.21 9.20
C PHE A 102 -20.10 -14.14 9.90
N GLU A 103 -20.38 -13.09 10.66
CA GLU A 103 -21.71 -12.87 11.25
C GLU A 103 -22.80 -12.73 10.17
N VAL A 104 -22.48 -12.08 9.05
CA VAL A 104 -23.38 -11.94 7.91
C VAL A 104 -23.59 -13.28 7.22
N ILE A 105 -22.53 -14.07 7.05
CA ILE A 105 -22.61 -15.43 6.47
C ILE A 105 -23.55 -16.31 7.27
N ASN A 106 -23.41 -16.32 8.60
CA ASN A 106 -24.22 -17.17 9.45
C ASN A 106 -25.72 -16.82 9.32
N LYS A 107 -26.04 -15.51 9.33
CA LYS A 107 -27.42 -15.02 9.23
C LYS A 107 -28.02 -15.15 7.83
N ALA A 108 -27.20 -15.02 6.78
CA ALA A 108 -27.66 -14.96 5.38
C ALA A 108 -27.26 -16.17 4.52
N LYS A 109 -26.66 -17.20 5.13
CA LYS A 109 -26.15 -18.44 4.49
C LYS A 109 -25.10 -18.24 3.40
N GLY A 110 -24.39 -17.11 3.36
CA GLY A 110 -23.33 -16.83 2.37
C GLY A 110 -22.60 -15.50 2.53
N CYS A 111 -21.30 -15.44 2.16
CA CYS A 111 -20.37 -14.28 2.05
C CYS A 111 -18.84 -14.71 2.06
N ILE A 112 -17.93 -13.80 1.69
CA ILE A 112 -16.68 -13.80 0.88
C ILE A 112 -15.45 -14.71 1.31
N ILE A 113 -14.71 -15.30 0.33
CA ILE A 113 -13.26 -15.78 0.27
C ILE A 113 -12.97 -17.33 0.25
N ILE A 114 -11.77 -17.86 -0.13
CA ILE A 114 -11.06 -18.24 -1.40
C ILE A 114 -10.36 -19.59 -1.08
N GLU A 115 -10.26 -20.54 -2.02
CA GLU A 115 -9.89 -21.96 -1.76
C GLU A 115 -8.42 -22.37 -1.99
N GLN A 116 -7.64 -21.69 -2.85
CA GLN A 116 -6.33 -22.24 -3.31
C GLN A 116 -5.08 -21.89 -2.49
N ARG A 117 -5.20 -21.12 -1.39
CA ARG A 117 -4.08 -20.80 -0.48
C ARG A 117 -4.40 -21.08 0.98
N LEU A 118 -5.41 -21.91 1.22
CA LEU A 118 -5.97 -22.19 2.54
C LEU A 118 -4.91 -22.67 3.52
N ASP A 119 -4.02 -23.60 3.15
CA ASP A 119 -3.05 -24.15 4.10
C ASP A 119 -2.06 -23.09 4.62
N ASN A 120 -1.54 -22.25 3.74
CA ASN A 120 -0.63 -21.16 4.13
C ASN A 120 -1.37 -20.08 4.94
N PHE A 121 -2.61 -19.77 4.57
CA PHE A 121 -3.46 -18.83 5.33
C PHE A 121 -3.84 -19.37 6.71
N VAL A 122 -4.11 -20.67 6.82
CA VAL A 122 -4.41 -21.35 8.08
C VAL A 122 -3.18 -21.34 8.99
N CYS A 123 -1.97 -21.61 8.46
CA CYS A 123 -0.73 -21.49 9.23
C CYS A 123 -0.54 -20.05 9.77
N LYS A 124 -0.66 -19.05 8.89
CA LYS A 124 -0.54 -17.63 9.27
C LYS A 124 -1.62 -17.16 10.25
N LEU A 125 -2.86 -17.65 10.12
CA LEU A 125 -3.95 -17.33 11.05
C LEU A 125 -3.72 -18.00 12.41
N LYS A 126 -3.24 -19.25 12.43
CA LYS A 126 -2.86 -19.96 13.67
C LYS A 126 -1.71 -19.26 14.39
N GLU A 127 -0.74 -18.71 13.66
CA GLU A 127 0.35 -17.90 14.23
C GLU A 127 -0.15 -16.64 14.96
N LEU A 128 -1.35 -16.14 14.66
CA LEU A 128 -1.93 -15.01 15.38
C LEU A 128 -2.51 -15.41 16.75
N GLU A 129 -2.66 -16.71 17.06
CA GLU A 129 -3.20 -17.21 18.35
C GLU A 129 -4.49 -16.51 18.79
N LEU A 130 -5.36 -16.23 17.81
CA LEU A 130 -6.66 -15.61 18.07
C LEU A 130 -7.59 -16.63 18.73
N ASP A 131 -8.37 -16.18 19.69
CA ASP A 131 -9.51 -16.96 20.16
C ASP A 131 -10.58 -16.97 19.07
N LEU A 132 -10.75 -18.12 18.42
CA LEU A 132 -11.71 -18.34 17.35
C LEU A 132 -12.92 -19.15 17.82
N THR A 133 -13.09 -19.35 19.13
CA THR A 133 -14.14 -20.23 19.68
C THR A 133 -15.52 -19.74 19.26
N GLU A 134 -15.83 -18.46 19.51
CA GLU A 134 -17.10 -17.85 19.09
C GLU A 134 -17.29 -17.87 17.57
N LEU A 135 -16.20 -17.77 16.81
CA LEU A 135 -16.26 -17.75 15.35
C LEU A 135 -16.58 -19.13 14.76
N ARG A 136 -16.04 -20.19 15.37
CA ARG A 136 -16.34 -21.58 14.98
C ARG A 136 -17.80 -21.93 15.21
N ASP A 137 -18.40 -21.39 16.26
CA ASP A 137 -19.83 -21.58 16.54
C ASP A 137 -20.72 -20.88 15.51
N GLN A 138 -20.20 -19.86 14.82
CA GLN A 138 -20.94 -19.09 13.81
C GLN A 138 -20.83 -19.65 12.38
N ILE A 139 -19.77 -20.38 12.03
CA ILE A 139 -19.57 -20.91 10.67
C ILE A 139 -19.61 -22.44 10.70
N THR A 140 -20.77 -23.01 10.38
CA THR A 140 -21.02 -24.45 10.49
C THR A 140 -20.65 -25.24 9.23
N LYS A 141 -20.43 -24.57 8.09
CA LYS A 141 -19.99 -25.18 6.82
C LYS A 141 -18.87 -24.37 6.16
N PRO A 142 -18.00 -25.00 5.35
CA PRO A 142 -17.03 -24.29 4.53
C PRO A 142 -17.71 -23.31 3.54
N MET A 143 -16.99 -22.27 3.13
CA MET A 143 -17.47 -21.27 2.17
C MET A 143 -17.06 -21.64 0.75
N ARG A 144 -17.92 -21.39 -0.25
CA ARG A 144 -17.63 -21.61 -1.68
C ARG A 144 -17.85 -20.33 -2.52
N PRO A 145 -16.79 -19.72 -3.08
CA PRO A 145 -16.91 -18.53 -3.92
C PRO A 145 -17.49 -18.82 -5.31
N ILE A 146 -18.31 -17.89 -5.80
CA ILE A 146 -18.90 -17.86 -7.14
C ILE A 146 -18.76 -16.44 -7.68
N TRP A 147 -18.11 -16.28 -8.82
CA TRP A 147 -17.90 -14.97 -9.43
C TRP A 147 -19.07 -14.57 -10.31
N ILE A 148 -19.55 -13.34 -10.13
CA ILE A 148 -20.57 -12.70 -10.96
C ILE A 148 -19.98 -11.41 -11.51
N THR A 149 -19.99 -11.31 -12.83
CA THR A 149 -19.49 -10.17 -13.60
C THR A 149 -20.63 -9.55 -14.40
N ARG A 150 -20.39 -8.38 -15.00
CA ARG A 150 -21.37 -7.70 -15.87
C ARG A 150 -21.81 -8.56 -17.07
N ASP A 151 -21.01 -9.54 -17.46
CA ASP A 151 -21.30 -10.49 -18.54
C ASP A 151 -21.98 -11.78 -18.05
N SER A 152 -22.16 -11.93 -16.74
CA SER A 152 -22.76 -13.14 -16.15
C SER A 152 -24.27 -13.14 -16.32
N ILE A 153 -24.82 -14.30 -16.69
CA ILE A 153 -26.27 -14.51 -16.74
C ILE A 153 -26.77 -14.74 -15.32
N LEU A 154 -27.63 -13.84 -14.82
CA LEU A 154 -28.22 -13.96 -13.50
C LEU A 154 -29.33 -15.02 -13.52
N SER A 155 -29.10 -16.12 -12.82
CA SER A 155 -30.15 -17.11 -12.55
C SER A 155 -30.96 -16.67 -11.31
N PRO A 156 -32.30 -16.68 -11.35
CA PRO A 156 -33.13 -16.40 -10.18
C PRO A 156 -33.05 -17.52 -9.13
N GLN A 157 -32.43 -18.66 -9.45
CA GLN A 157 -32.23 -19.73 -8.49
C GLN A 157 -30.88 -19.54 -7.78
N TYR A 158 -30.95 -19.30 -6.47
CA TYR A 158 -29.77 -19.23 -5.62
C TYR A 158 -28.97 -20.55 -5.67
N PRO A 159 -27.67 -20.52 -5.98
CA PRO A 159 -26.84 -21.72 -5.98
C PRO A 159 -26.69 -22.22 -4.55
N ASN A 160 -27.46 -23.23 -4.16
CA ASN A 160 -27.41 -23.85 -2.85
C ASN A 160 -26.60 -25.15 -2.92
N PHE A 161 -25.49 -25.24 -2.19
CA PHE A 161 -24.70 -26.46 -2.07
C PHE A 161 -24.88 -27.07 -0.68
N GLU A 162 -25.24 -28.34 -0.61
CA GLU A 162 -25.55 -29.01 0.66
C GLU A 162 -24.38 -28.98 1.67
N GLY A 163 -23.13 -29.01 1.17
CA GLY A 163 -21.91 -28.99 1.98
C GLY A 163 -21.25 -27.62 2.18
N PHE A 164 -21.75 -26.53 1.58
CA PHE A 164 -21.04 -25.24 1.57
C PHE A 164 -22.00 -24.05 1.75
N HIS A 165 -21.52 -22.98 2.37
CA HIS A 165 -22.14 -21.65 2.25
C HIS A 165 -21.71 -21.04 0.92
N SER A 166 -22.65 -20.72 0.02
CA SER A 166 -22.32 -20.10 -1.26
C SER A 166 -22.04 -18.61 -1.11
N VAL A 167 -21.07 -18.14 -1.86
CA VAL A 167 -20.49 -16.81 -1.66
C VAL A 167 -20.39 -16.09 -2.99
N ILE A 168 -21.23 -15.07 -3.21
CA ILE A 168 -21.23 -14.34 -4.46
C ILE A 168 -20.17 -13.23 -4.44
N LEU A 169 -19.24 -13.28 -5.38
CA LEU A 169 -18.19 -12.28 -5.62
C LEU A 169 -18.58 -11.45 -6.85
N CYS A 170 -19.16 -10.28 -6.60
CA CYS A 170 -19.64 -9.39 -7.65
C CYS A 170 -18.54 -8.40 -8.07
N THR A 171 -18.12 -8.44 -9.34
CA THR A 171 -17.31 -7.37 -9.93
C THR A 171 -18.25 -6.30 -10.46
N ALA A 172 -18.30 -5.15 -9.78
CA ALA A 172 -19.26 -4.09 -10.10
C ALA A 172 -19.05 -3.53 -11.52
N SER A 173 -17.82 -3.14 -11.85
CA SER A 173 -17.49 -2.48 -13.12
C SER A 173 -17.35 -3.45 -14.28
N ARG A 174 -17.77 -3.02 -15.48
CA ARG A 174 -17.54 -3.76 -16.73
C ARG A 174 -16.09 -3.60 -17.20
N ARG A 175 -15.57 -4.59 -17.92
CA ARG A 175 -14.22 -4.52 -18.50
C ARG A 175 -14.24 -3.71 -19.80
N VAL A 176 -13.45 -2.64 -19.83
CA VAL A 176 -13.23 -1.86 -21.05
C VAL A 176 -12.05 -2.46 -21.82
N HIS A 177 -12.28 -2.83 -23.08
CA HIS A 177 -11.27 -3.53 -23.91
C HIS A 177 -10.37 -2.56 -24.71
N GLY A 178 -10.66 -1.25 -24.69
CA GLY A 178 -9.92 -0.19 -25.39
C GLY A 178 -9.68 1.04 -24.52
N THR A 179 -9.54 2.23 -25.12
CA THR A 179 -9.47 3.49 -24.37
C THR A 179 -10.87 3.90 -23.89
N GLU A 180 -11.02 4.43 -22.67
CA GLU A 180 -12.31 4.87 -22.11
C GLU A 180 -13.14 5.82 -23.01
N VAL A 181 -12.47 6.51 -23.94
CA VAL A 181 -13.08 7.36 -24.97
C VAL A 181 -14.05 6.59 -25.88
N SER A 182 -13.87 5.28 -26.08
CA SER A 182 -14.73 4.44 -26.93
C SER A 182 -16.03 3.98 -26.26
N GLU A 183 -16.20 4.24 -24.96
CA GLU A 183 -17.26 3.63 -24.14
C GLU A 183 -18.42 4.59 -23.81
N GLY A 184 -18.57 5.68 -24.57
CA GLY A 184 -19.68 6.63 -24.40
C GLY A 184 -19.64 7.36 -23.05
N GLY A 185 -18.46 7.54 -22.46
CA GLY A 185 -18.28 8.24 -21.19
C GLY A 185 -18.32 7.34 -19.94
N TYR A 186 -18.42 6.02 -20.08
CA TYR A 186 -18.25 5.10 -18.95
C TYR A 186 -16.78 4.99 -18.53
N ILE A 187 -16.52 5.00 -17.21
CA ILE A 187 -15.19 4.90 -16.61
C ILE A 187 -15.17 3.68 -15.69
N GLN A 188 -14.39 2.67 -16.07
CA GLN A 188 -14.22 1.44 -15.29
C GLN A 188 -13.60 1.74 -13.92
N GLY A 189 -14.23 1.27 -12.84
CA GLY A 189 -13.68 1.42 -11.49
C GLY A 189 -13.62 2.87 -11.02
N ALA A 190 -14.54 3.73 -11.46
CA ALA A 190 -14.52 5.16 -11.15
C ALA A 190 -14.47 5.49 -9.64
N GLY A 191 -15.02 4.62 -8.77
CA GLY A 191 -14.95 4.76 -7.32
C GLY A 191 -13.64 4.25 -6.69
N ASP A 192 -12.83 3.49 -7.43
CA ASP A 192 -11.67 2.77 -6.88
C ASP A 192 -10.49 3.67 -6.54
N ASP A 193 -10.28 4.72 -7.34
CA ASP A 193 -9.27 5.76 -7.15
C ASP A 193 -9.91 7.15 -7.06
N SER A 194 -10.89 7.25 -6.17
CA SER A 194 -11.62 8.50 -5.95
C SER A 194 -10.76 9.66 -5.42
N GLU A 195 -9.58 9.37 -4.86
CA GLU A 195 -8.67 10.40 -4.34
C GLU A 195 -8.22 11.40 -5.43
N GLY A 196 -8.10 10.95 -6.68
CA GLY A 196 -7.63 11.77 -7.80
C GLY A 196 -8.66 12.74 -8.39
N TRP A 197 -9.97 12.54 -8.16
CA TRP A 197 -11.02 13.32 -8.83
C TRP A 197 -12.14 13.83 -7.92
N SER A 198 -12.36 13.20 -6.75
CA SER A 198 -13.54 13.45 -5.91
C SER A 198 -13.61 14.84 -5.29
N GLN A 199 -12.49 15.56 -5.22
CA GLN A 199 -12.40 16.89 -4.59
C GLN A 199 -12.96 16.93 -3.15
N GLY A 200 -12.84 15.81 -2.42
CA GLY A 200 -13.35 15.67 -1.05
C GLY A 200 -14.77 15.09 -0.96
N LEU A 201 -15.45 14.86 -2.09
CA LEU A 201 -16.68 14.09 -2.13
C LEU A 201 -16.44 12.68 -1.58
N THR A 202 -17.28 12.25 -0.65
CA THR A 202 -17.27 10.89 -0.12
C THR A 202 -18.48 10.12 -0.64
N ALA A 203 -18.42 8.78 -0.65
CA ALA A 203 -19.55 7.94 -1.02
C ALA A 203 -20.83 8.29 -0.23
N ASN A 204 -20.71 8.62 1.06
CA ASN A 204 -21.87 8.99 1.88
C ASN A 204 -22.52 10.30 1.40
N ILE A 205 -21.71 11.33 1.12
CA ILE A 205 -22.21 12.61 0.58
C ILE A 205 -22.81 12.39 -0.81
N PHE A 206 -22.17 11.58 -1.65
CA PHE A 206 -22.69 11.23 -2.97
C PHE A 206 -24.08 10.61 -2.87
N TRP A 207 -24.26 9.54 -2.08
CA TRP A 207 -25.55 8.87 -1.96
C TRP A 207 -26.64 9.75 -1.33
N LYS A 208 -26.28 10.56 -0.32
CA LYS A 208 -27.20 11.50 0.33
C LYS A 208 -27.69 12.61 -0.61
N HIS A 209 -26.86 13.00 -1.57
CA HIS A 209 -27.14 14.10 -2.50
C HIS A 209 -27.10 13.66 -3.96
N LYS A 210 -27.42 12.38 -4.24
CA LYS A 210 -27.23 11.75 -5.55
C LYS A 210 -27.93 12.53 -6.66
N ASP A 211 -29.21 12.83 -6.48
CA ASP A 211 -30.01 13.49 -7.51
C ASP A 211 -29.52 14.91 -7.83
N LEU A 212 -29.10 15.65 -6.79
CA LEU A 212 -28.50 16.98 -6.96
C LEU A 212 -27.19 16.88 -7.72
N LEU A 213 -26.28 15.98 -7.32
CA LEU A 213 -24.98 15.83 -7.97
C LEU A 213 -25.12 15.33 -9.42
N MET A 214 -26.01 14.40 -9.68
CA MET A 214 -26.26 13.84 -11.02
C MET A 214 -26.92 14.86 -11.98
N SER A 215 -27.70 15.81 -11.45
CA SER A 215 -28.33 16.87 -12.25
C SER A 215 -27.50 18.15 -12.36
N THR A 216 -26.43 18.30 -11.58
CA THR A 216 -25.54 19.47 -11.62
C THR A 216 -24.65 19.42 -12.85
N ASN A 217 -24.54 20.53 -13.58
CA ASN A 217 -23.64 20.65 -14.71
C ASN A 217 -22.17 20.49 -14.27
N GLU A 218 -21.33 19.84 -15.10
CA GLU A 218 -19.91 19.60 -14.86
C GLU A 218 -19.15 20.85 -14.36
N GLN A 219 -19.45 22.02 -14.93
CA GLN A 219 -18.78 23.28 -14.56
C GLN A 219 -19.08 23.73 -13.12
N HIS A 220 -20.20 23.30 -12.55
CA HIS A 220 -20.67 23.67 -11.20
C HIS A 220 -20.51 22.55 -10.18
N LEU A 221 -20.09 21.35 -10.60
CA LEU A 221 -19.86 20.21 -9.71
C LEU A 221 -18.80 20.50 -8.64
N PRO A 222 -17.63 21.08 -8.96
CA PRO A 222 -16.62 21.44 -7.96
C PRO A 222 -17.16 22.29 -6.80
N ASP A 223 -17.89 23.35 -7.13
CA ASP A 223 -18.47 24.27 -6.14
C ASP A 223 -19.56 23.59 -5.30
N THR A 224 -20.36 22.74 -5.94
CA THR A 224 -21.42 21.97 -5.26
C THR A 224 -20.82 20.97 -4.29
N ILE A 225 -19.78 20.23 -4.70
CA ILE A 225 -19.04 19.31 -3.84
C ILE A 225 -18.42 20.04 -2.65
N ALA A 226 -17.80 21.19 -2.87
CA ALA A 226 -17.21 22.00 -1.81
C ALA A 226 -18.26 22.42 -0.77
N LYS A 227 -19.42 22.93 -1.21
CA LYS A 227 -20.54 23.33 -0.33
C LYS A 227 -21.08 22.15 0.50
N LEU A 228 -21.30 21.01 -0.15
CA LEU A 228 -21.82 19.81 0.53
C LEU A 228 -20.81 19.28 1.56
N THR A 229 -19.52 19.29 1.22
CA THR A 229 -18.45 18.83 2.13
C THR A 229 -18.33 19.72 3.36
N ILE A 230 -18.47 21.05 3.21
CA ILE A 230 -18.50 21.98 4.34
C ILE A 230 -19.72 21.74 5.22
N THR A 231 -20.90 21.58 4.61
CA THR A 231 -22.16 21.34 5.33
C THR A 231 -22.07 20.07 6.18
N GLU A 232 -21.56 18.97 5.61
CA GLU A 232 -21.46 17.69 6.33
C GLU A 232 -20.48 17.78 7.52
N ARG A 233 -19.37 18.52 7.38
CA ARG A 233 -18.42 18.75 8.50
C ARG A 233 -19.02 19.52 9.67
N THR A 234 -20.01 20.37 9.41
CA THR A 234 -20.67 21.17 10.46
C THR A 234 -21.81 20.42 11.17
N THR A 235 -22.15 19.22 10.71
CA THR A 235 -23.22 18.41 11.32
C THR A 235 -22.60 17.47 12.35
N PRO A 236 -22.92 17.59 13.67
CA PRO A 236 -22.31 16.74 14.69
C PRO A 236 -22.72 15.26 14.49
N SER A 237 -21.71 14.40 14.37
CA SER A 237 -21.87 12.94 14.28
C SER A 237 -22.27 12.38 15.64
N LYS A 238 -23.44 11.73 15.74
CA LYS A 238 -23.89 11.01 16.95
C LYS A 238 -23.22 9.62 17.09
N SER A 239 -21.92 9.51 16.81
CA SER A 239 -21.21 8.24 17.00
C SER A 239 -20.82 8.04 18.46
N ARG A 240 -21.07 6.85 19.00
CA ARG A 240 -20.58 6.47 20.34
C ARG A 240 -19.10 6.05 20.27
N PRO A 241 -18.32 6.27 21.35
CA PRO A 241 -16.95 5.75 21.43
C PRO A 241 -16.92 4.23 21.25
N ILE A 242 -15.94 3.74 20.50
CA ILE A 242 -15.75 2.33 20.19
C ILE A 242 -14.80 1.71 21.20
N MET A 243 -15.27 0.74 21.98
CA MET A 243 -14.45 0.00 22.94
C MET A 243 -13.54 -1.00 22.24
N ILE A 244 -12.27 -1.06 22.65
CA ILE A 244 -11.28 -1.97 22.08
C ILE A 244 -11.24 -3.26 22.89
N ARG A 245 -11.86 -4.32 22.39
CA ARG A 245 -11.89 -5.63 23.07
C ARG A 245 -10.53 -6.36 22.95
N PRO A 246 -10.15 -7.18 23.95
CA PRO A 246 -10.90 -7.51 25.17
C PRO A 246 -10.75 -6.48 26.30
N THR A 247 -10.17 -5.30 26.04
CA THR A 247 -10.07 -4.27 27.09
C THR A 247 -11.46 -3.74 27.45
N GLU A 248 -11.62 -3.40 28.74
CA GLU A 248 -12.83 -2.74 29.26
C GLU A 248 -12.61 -1.25 29.53
N TRP A 249 -11.39 -0.76 29.23
CA TRP A 249 -10.95 0.57 29.64
C TRP A 249 -10.52 1.50 28.50
N LEU A 250 -10.28 0.98 27.29
CA LEU A 250 -9.72 1.74 26.18
C LEU A 250 -10.75 1.93 25.05
N PHE A 251 -10.96 3.19 24.65
CA PHE A 251 -11.97 3.57 23.66
C PHE A 251 -11.37 4.47 22.57
N ILE A 252 -11.86 4.31 21.32
CA ILE A 252 -11.57 5.20 20.20
C ILE A 252 -12.79 6.08 19.90
N ASP A 253 -12.56 7.37 19.66
CA ASP A 253 -13.60 8.30 19.21
C ASP A 253 -13.10 9.29 18.15
N GLN A 254 -14.01 10.16 17.69
CA GLN A 254 -13.79 11.25 16.75
C GLN A 254 -13.84 12.58 17.52
N ILE A 255 -12.97 13.54 17.20
CA ILE A 255 -12.92 14.82 17.91
C ILE A 255 -14.27 15.55 17.84
N ASP A 256 -14.89 15.59 16.66
CA ASP A 256 -16.17 16.30 16.44
C ASP A 256 -17.37 15.60 17.09
N ALA A 257 -17.19 14.36 17.58
CA ALA A 257 -18.21 13.61 18.32
C ALA A 257 -18.11 13.80 19.84
N LEU A 258 -17.04 14.45 20.33
CA LEU A 258 -16.86 14.71 21.75
C LEU A 258 -17.86 15.76 22.25
N SER A 259 -18.55 15.44 23.32
CA SER A 259 -19.53 16.28 24.02
C SER A 259 -19.35 16.15 25.52
N ASP A 260 -19.90 17.09 26.30
CA ASP A 260 -19.87 17.00 27.77
C ASP A 260 -20.44 15.66 28.27
N ALA A 261 -21.52 15.18 27.64
CA ALA A 261 -22.15 13.90 27.97
C ALA A 261 -21.27 12.68 27.60
N SER A 262 -20.49 12.74 26.51
CA SER A 262 -19.61 11.63 26.13
C SER A 262 -18.33 11.56 26.98
N LEU A 263 -17.93 12.70 27.56
CA LEU A 263 -16.79 12.81 28.47
C LEU A 263 -17.17 12.63 29.95
N GLU A 264 -18.45 12.46 30.26
CA GLU A 264 -18.90 12.11 31.59
C GLU A 264 -18.28 10.77 32.04
N GLN A 265 -17.69 10.74 33.24
CA GLN A 265 -17.02 9.56 33.81
C GLN A 265 -15.80 9.05 33.01
N VAL A 266 -15.24 9.87 32.11
CA VAL A 266 -13.95 9.57 31.48
C VAL A 266 -12.83 9.89 32.47
N ASP A 267 -11.90 8.95 32.69
CA ASP A 267 -10.75 9.16 33.58
C ASP A 267 -9.61 9.90 32.86
N GLY A 268 -9.51 9.69 31.55
CA GLY A 268 -8.53 10.36 30.72
C GLY A 268 -8.93 10.48 29.25
N LEU A 269 -8.46 11.55 28.63
CA LEU A 269 -8.67 11.87 27.23
C LEU A 269 -7.32 12.07 26.55
N ILE A 270 -7.12 11.43 25.40
CA ILE A 270 -5.99 11.67 24.51
C ILE A 270 -6.53 12.14 23.17
N THR A 271 -6.12 13.32 22.72
CA THR A 271 -6.54 13.88 21.42
C THR A 271 -5.33 14.08 20.51
N CYS A 272 -5.42 13.71 19.23
CA CYS A 272 -4.39 13.97 18.22
C CYS A 272 -5.00 14.64 16.98
N SER A 273 -4.61 15.88 16.76
CA SER A 273 -5.08 16.76 15.68
C SER A 273 -4.21 18.02 15.62
N PRO A 274 -4.41 18.92 14.64
CA PRO A 274 -3.85 20.26 14.70
C PRO A 274 -4.44 21.03 15.89
N LYS A 275 -3.63 21.83 16.58
CA LYS A 275 -4.07 22.68 17.72
C LYS A 275 -5.32 23.52 17.46
N THR A 276 -5.55 23.93 16.21
CA THR A 276 -6.74 24.71 15.81
C THR A 276 -8.07 23.98 15.99
N GLN A 277 -8.07 22.64 16.04
CA GLN A 277 -9.27 21.82 16.28
C GLN A 277 -9.55 21.60 17.77
N ILE A 278 -8.58 21.85 18.65
CA ILE A 278 -8.68 21.59 20.10
C ILE A 278 -9.32 22.75 20.85
N THR A 279 -9.27 23.96 20.30
CA THR A 279 -9.76 25.19 20.94
C THR A 279 -11.26 25.19 21.21
N GLN A 280 -12.02 24.28 20.62
CA GLN A 280 -13.47 24.13 20.78
C GLN A 280 -13.87 22.86 21.55
N LEU A 281 -12.92 22.17 22.19
CA LEU A 281 -13.27 20.98 22.97
C LEU A 281 -14.19 21.34 24.14
N PRO A 282 -15.17 20.47 24.46
CA PRO A 282 -15.97 20.58 25.68
C PRO A 282 -15.09 20.64 26.93
N VAL A 283 -15.63 21.13 28.05
CA VAL A 283 -14.88 21.28 29.30
C VAL A 283 -14.49 19.90 29.82
N VAL A 284 -13.20 19.59 29.77
CA VAL A 284 -12.69 18.29 30.14
C VAL A 284 -12.41 18.26 31.65
N ASN A 285 -13.28 17.60 32.42
CA ASN A 285 -13.09 17.37 33.87
C ASN A 285 -12.16 16.17 34.18
N CYS A 286 -11.46 15.64 33.18
CA CYS A 286 -10.56 14.50 33.29
C CYS A 286 -9.11 14.87 32.93
N LYS A 287 -8.18 13.93 33.11
CA LYS A 287 -6.79 14.15 32.66
C LYS A 287 -6.77 14.21 31.13
N HIS A 288 -6.17 15.24 30.55
CA HIS A 288 -6.13 15.43 29.10
C HIS A 288 -4.70 15.52 28.58
N LEU A 289 -4.42 14.75 27.52
CA LEU A 289 -3.19 14.85 26.73
C LEU A 289 -3.54 15.20 25.28
N HIS A 290 -3.02 16.33 24.82
CA HIS A 290 -3.05 16.66 23.41
C HIS A 290 -1.71 16.33 22.73
N LEU A 291 -1.78 15.55 21.65
CA LEU A 291 -0.69 15.26 20.73
C LEU A 291 -0.84 16.16 19.51
N ASP A 292 0.14 17.04 19.26
CA ASP A 292 0.07 18.04 18.19
C ASP A 292 0.44 17.39 16.85
N CYS A 293 -0.58 16.97 16.09
CA CYS A 293 -0.44 16.18 14.88
C CYS A 293 -1.05 16.92 13.69
N ARG A 294 -0.29 17.17 12.61
CA ARG A 294 -0.87 17.76 11.39
C ARG A 294 -1.83 16.79 10.68
N ASP A 295 -2.57 17.28 9.68
CA ASP A 295 -3.49 16.43 8.93
C ASP A 295 -2.75 15.41 8.03
N ARG A 296 -3.43 14.27 7.78
CA ARG A 296 -3.05 13.23 6.80
C ARG A 296 -1.63 12.67 7.02
N LYS A 297 -0.90 12.41 5.93
CA LYS A 297 0.43 11.76 5.93
C LYS A 297 1.46 12.52 6.78
N LEU A 298 1.35 13.84 6.93
CA LEU A 298 2.24 14.63 7.77
C LEU A 298 2.01 14.36 9.27
N GLY A 299 0.75 14.16 9.67
CA GLY A 299 0.39 13.79 11.05
C GLY A 299 0.99 12.47 11.51
N SER A 300 1.10 11.49 10.60
CA SER A 300 1.75 10.22 10.91
C SER A 300 3.21 10.40 11.35
N ARG A 301 3.96 11.26 10.66
CA ARG A 301 5.35 11.55 11.00
C ARG A 301 5.47 12.27 12.35
N ASP A 302 4.58 13.21 12.61
CA ASP A 302 4.57 13.97 13.87
C ASP A 302 4.22 13.06 15.05
N LEU A 303 3.30 12.11 14.85
CA LEU A 303 2.87 11.13 15.84
C LEU A 303 4.06 10.38 16.46
N ARG A 304 5.07 9.95 15.68
CA ARG A 304 6.28 9.25 16.20
C ARG A 304 6.95 10.02 17.35
N LYS A 305 7.03 11.34 17.24
CA LYS A 305 7.66 12.21 18.26
C LYS A 305 6.75 12.44 19.45
N GLU A 306 5.45 12.53 19.19
CA GLU A 306 4.43 12.81 20.19
C GLU A 306 4.13 11.61 21.09
N LEU A 307 4.27 10.38 20.60
CA LEU A 307 4.02 9.14 21.35
C LEU A 307 4.87 9.01 22.63
N ILE A 308 6.04 9.66 22.70
CA ILE A 308 6.90 9.68 23.89
C ILE A 308 6.15 10.27 25.11
N LYS A 309 5.21 11.20 24.88
CA LYS A 309 4.42 11.86 25.93
C LYS A 309 3.46 10.90 26.64
N LEU A 310 3.11 9.77 26.01
CA LEU A 310 2.24 8.76 26.61
C LEU A 310 2.80 8.26 27.95
N LYS A 311 4.13 8.09 28.07
CA LYS A 311 4.75 7.59 29.30
C LYS A 311 4.42 8.46 30.51
N ASN A 312 4.60 9.77 30.38
CA ASN A 312 4.36 10.71 31.47
C ASN A 312 2.88 10.87 31.77
N PHE A 313 2.02 10.71 30.77
CA PHE A 313 0.57 10.78 30.95
C PHE A 313 0.01 9.53 31.63
N MET A 314 0.40 8.34 31.16
CA MET A 314 -0.05 7.07 31.70
C MET A 314 0.48 6.83 33.12
N ALA A 315 1.66 7.36 33.48
CA ALA A 315 2.16 7.33 34.86
C ALA A 315 1.23 8.03 35.87
N GLN A 316 0.33 8.90 35.39
CA GLN A 316 -0.65 9.58 36.22
C GLN A 316 -1.92 8.74 36.44
N MET A 317 -2.04 7.57 35.81
CA MET A 317 -3.18 6.67 35.89
C MET A 317 -2.77 5.36 36.57
N ARG A 318 -3.52 4.93 37.60
CA ARG A 318 -3.26 3.66 38.31
C ARG A 318 -4.11 2.51 37.78
N SER A 319 -5.35 2.79 37.41
CA SER A 319 -6.31 1.82 36.84
C SER A 319 -7.42 2.62 36.16
N PRO A 320 -7.19 3.11 34.92
CA PRO A 320 -8.23 3.81 34.19
C PRO A 320 -9.38 2.83 33.91
N LYS A 321 -10.61 3.27 34.19
CA LYS A 321 -11.84 2.58 33.80
C LYS A 321 -12.29 3.03 32.42
N ARG A 322 -12.02 4.29 32.05
CA ARG A 322 -12.43 4.88 30.76
C ARG A 322 -11.38 5.86 30.26
N LEU A 323 -10.51 5.40 29.35
CA LEU A 323 -9.58 6.20 28.58
C LEU A 323 -10.07 6.33 27.14
N VAL A 324 -10.32 7.56 26.69
CA VAL A 324 -10.77 7.86 25.32
C VAL A 324 -9.61 8.40 24.50
N VAL A 325 -9.43 7.86 23.29
CA VAL A 325 -8.45 8.32 22.32
C VAL A 325 -9.16 8.82 21.06
N ALA A 326 -9.03 10.12 20.77
CA ALA A 326 -9.72 10.76 19.65
C ALA A 326 -8.76 11.39 18.65
N CYS A 327 -9.10 11.29 17.37
CA CYS A 327 -8.48 12.08 16.29
C CYS A 327 -9.58 12.61 15.37
N THR A 328 -9.22 13.41 14.36
CA THR A 328 -10.21 14.04 13.46
C THR A 328 -11.22 13.05 12.86
N THR A 329 -10.75 11.87 12.43
CA THR A 329 -11.62 10.85 11.81
C THR A 329 -12.01 9.69 12.73
N GLY A 330 -11.33 9.54 13.87
CA GLY A 330 -11.40 8.33 14.71
C GLY A 330 -10.94 7.03 14.01
N LYS A 331 -10.27 7.11 12.85
CA LYS A 331 -9.95 5.94 12.01
C LYS A 331 -8.46 5.78 11.68
N ASP A 332 -7.62 6.77 11.96
CA ASP A 332 -6.20 6.77 11.56
C ASP A 332 -5.24 6.95 12.74
N LEU A 333 -4.94 8.19 13.14
CA LEU A 333 -3.95 8.48 14.18
C LEU A 333 -4.37 7.95 15.56
N SER A 334 -5.66 8.05 15.92
CA SER A 334 -6.19 7.48 17.17
C SER A 334 -6.00 5.98 17.25
N VAL A 335 -6.15 5.27 16.12
CA VAL A 335 -5.89 3.82 16.00
C VAL A 335 -4.42 3.52 16.28
N GLY A 336 -3.50 4.34 15.76
CA GLY A 336 -2.07 4.21 16.03
C GLY A 336 -1.71 4.41 17.51
N ILE A 337 -2.32 5.40 18.16
CA ILE A 337 -2.13 5.67 19.60
C ILE A 337 -2.67 4.51 20.44
N VAL A 338 -3.88 4.03 20.13
CA VAL A 338 -4.46 2.86 20.79
C VAL A 338 -3.57 1.63 20.64
N LEU A 339 -3.03 1.38 19.45
CA LEU A 339 -2.07 0.29 19.23
C LEU A 339 -0.85 0.43 20.14
N ALA A 340 -0.30 1.63 20.28
CA ALA A 340 0.82 1.88 21.19
C ALA A 340 0.44 1.61 22.66
N LEU A 341 -0.75 2.03 23.08
CA LEU A 341 -1.25 1.78 24.45
C LEU A 341 -1.47 0.29 24.72
N LEU A 342 -2.02 -0.45 23.75
CA LEU A 342 -2.20 -1.91 23.84
C LEU A 342 -0.86 -2.64 23.97
N CYS A 343 0.17 -2.19 23.26
CA CYS A 343 1.50 -2.79 23.35
C CYS A 343 2.21 -2.46 24.66
N LEU A 344 1.97 -1.28 25.25
CA LEU A 344 2.76 -0.78 26.38
C LEU A 344 2.11 -0.96 27.76
N TYR A 345 0.78 -0.97 27.84
CA TYR A 345 0.03 -0.89 29.12
C TYR A 345 -1.07 -1.95 29.23
N THR A 346 -0.96 -3.04 28.46
CA THR A 346 -1.96 -4.10 28.45
C THR A 346 -1.30 -5.47 28.54
N ASP A 347 -1.80 -6.32 29.43
CA ASP A 347 -1.39 -7.73 29.49
C ASP A 347 -2.02 -8.58 28.38
N GLU A 348 -1.68 -9.86 28.32
CA GLU A 348 -2.22 -10.80 27.33
C GLU A 348 -3.75 -10.92 27.39
N SER A 349 -4.36 -10.71 28.57
CA SER A 349 -5.81 -10.79 28.78
C SER A 349 -6.58 -9.50 28.42
N GLY A 350 -5.89 -8.39 28.15
CA GLY A 350 -6.53 -7.10 27.88
C GLY A 350 -6.65 -6.18 29.09
N LYS A 351 -6.14 -6.57 30.26
CA LYS A 351 -6.18 -5.74 31.47
C LYS A 351 -5.07 -4.70 31.48
N PHE A 352 -5.39 -3.55 32.07
CA PHE A 352 -4.44 -2.46 32.25
C PHE A 352 -3.28 -2.86 33.17
N THR A 353 -2.06 -2.54 32.78
CA THR A 353 -0.84 -2.78 33.57
C THR A 353 -0.07 -1.48 33.79
N VAL A 354 0.38 -1.28 35.04
CA VAL A 354 1.15 -0.09 35.46
C VAL A 354 2.64 -0.21 35.06
N GLN A 355 3.13 -1.44 34.89
CA GLN A 355 4.51 -1.70 34.47
C GLN A 355 4.63 -1.74 32.95
N ALA A 356 5.32 -0.74 32.39
CA ALA A 356 5.74 -0.66 30.99
C ALA A 356 6.90 -1.64 30.69
N THR A 357 6.69 -2.93 30.93
CA THR A 357 7.68 -3.96 30.54
C THR A 357 6.96 -5.20 30.04
N PRO A 358 6.56 -5.21 28.75
CA PRO A 358 6.16 -6.43 28.09
C PRO A 358 7.41 -7.30 27.83
N PRO A 359 7.29 -8.65 27.79
CA PRO A 359 8.32 -9.50 27.18
C PRO A 359 8.64 -8.95 25.78
N ALA A 360 9.92 -8.95 25.39
CA ALA A 360 10.46 -8.37 24.17
C ALA A 360 9.40 -8.17 23.05
N LEU A 361 8.93 -6.93 22.86
CA LEU A 361 7.88 -6.60 21.90
C LEU A 361 8.30 -7.07 20.50
N SER A 362 7.72 -8.18 20.07
CA SER A 362 8.00 -8.76 18.75
C SER A 362 7.03 -8.17 17.72
N LYS A 363 7.44 -8.21 16.44
CA LYS A 363 6.55 -7.87 15.32
C LYS A 363 5.24 -8.69 15.37
N ARG A 364 5.29 -9.91 15.90
CA ARG A 364 4.14 -10.79 16.10
C ARG A 364 3.14 -10.19 17.09
N VAL A 365 3.60 -9.73 18.26
CA VAL A 365 2.73 -9.10 19.27
C VAL A 365 2.08 -7.84 18.70
N ILE A 366 2.83 -7.00 17.99
CA ILE A 366 2.28 -5.79 17.38
C ILE A 366 1.20 -6.14 16.34
N GLN A 367 1.40 -7.19 15.54
CA GLN A 367 0.39 -7.68 14.58
C GLN A 367 -0.86 -8.22 15.29
N GLN A 368 -0.69 -9.00 16.37
CA GLN A 368 -1.81 -9.48 17.19
C GLN A 368 -2.62 -8.31 17.76
N ARG A 369 -1.97 -7.31 18.37
CA ARG A 369 -2.65 -6.12 18.90
C ARG A 369 -3.32 -5.29 17.81
N THR A 370 -2.70 -5.18 16.64
CA THR A 370 -3.32 -4.54 15.47
C THR A 370 -4.62 -5.24 15.09
N SER A 371 -4.63 -6.58 15.07
CA SER A 371 -5.82 -7.38 14.77
C SER A 371 -6.95 -7.14 15.78
N LEU A 372 -6.64 -7.01 17.08
CA LEU A 372 -7.63 -6.69 18.13
C LEU A 372 -8.32 -5.35 17.88
N VAL A 373 -7.54 -4.32 17.51
CA VAL A 373 -8.08 -3.00 17.19
C VAL A 373 -8.99 -3.07 15.96
N MET A 374 -8.56 -3.76 14.90
CA MET A 374 -9.37 -3.87 13.66
C MET A 374 -10.63 -4.71 13.85
N THR A 375 -10.59 -5.71 14.73
CA THR A 375 -11.77 -6.53 15.05
C THR A 375 -12.78 -5.74 15.88
N SER A 376 -12.30 -4.89 16.79
CA SER A 376 -13.15 -4.04 17.63
C SER A 376 -13.69 -2.81 16.90
N HIS A 377 -12.92 -2.27 15.96
CA HIS A 377 -13.27 -1.12 15.13
C HIS A 377 -13.11 -1.49 13.65
N PRO A 378 -14.10 -2.19 13.04
CA PRO A 378 -13.99 -2.65 11.67
C PRO A 378 -13.77 -1.54 10.63
N SER A 379 -14.24 -0.32 10.92
CA SER A 379 -14.06 0.83 10.03
C SER A 379 -12.73 1.57 10.23
N ALA A 380 -11.87 1.09 11.14
CA ALA A 380 -10.54 1.63 11.34
C ALA A 380 -9.70 1.48 10.07
N SER A 381 -9.01 2.55 9.70
CA SER A 381 -8.23 2.63 8.48
C SER A 381 -6.89 3.32 8.71
N PRO A 382 -6.02 2.80 9.59
CA PRO A 382 -4.72 3.40 9.83
C PRO A 382 -3.88 3.36 8.56
N SER A 383 -3.28 4.50 8.23
CA SER A 383 -2.42 4.65 7.07
C SER A 383 -1.12 3.85 7.26
N ARG A 384 -0.47 3.47 6.15
CA ARG A 384 0.84 2.79 6.21
C ARG A 384 1.85 3.63 6.99
N ALA A 385 1.82 4.96 6.83
CA ALA A 385 2.69 5.89 7.53
C ALA A 385 2.44 5.90 9.05
N THR A 386 1.17 5.86 9.48
CA THR A 386 0.81 5.78 10.91
C THR A 386 1.32 4.50 11.53
N LEU A 387 1.07 3.34 10.90
CA LEU A 387 1.57 2.06 11.40
C LEU A 387 3.09 2.00 11.44
N GLN A 388 3.78 2.55 10.42
CA GLN A 388 5.24 2.63 10.43
C GLN A 388 5.74 3.46 11.62
N SER A 389 5.14 4.64 11.84
CA SER A 389 5.54 5.54 12.92
C SER A 389 5.37 4.93 14.31
N VAL A 390 4.29 4.17 14.52
CA VAL A 390 4.04 3.43 15.76
C VAL A 390 5.01 2.26 15.91
N ASN A 391 5.24 1.48 14.84
CA ASN A 391 6.19 0.37 14.87
C ASN A 391 7.60 0.85 15.21
N ASP A 392 8.05 1.93 14.56
CA ASP A 392 9.36 2.51 14.83
C ASP A 392 9.46 2.93 16.30
N PHE A 393 8.45 3.63 16.82
CA PHE A 393 8.41 4.03 18.23
C PHE A 393 8.47 2.82 19.18
N LEU A 394 7.65 1.80 18.96
CA LEU A 394 7.59 0.63 19.84
C LEU A 394 8.88 -0.20 19.80
N LEU A 395 9.49 -0.35 18.63
CA LEU A 395 10.70 -1.15 18.45
C LEU A 395 11.98 -0.41 18.87
N THR A 396 11.99 0.93 18.84
CA THR A 396 13.13 1.75 19.29
C THR A 396 13.09 2.11 20.78
N SER A 397 11.90 2.20 21.39
CA SER A 397 11.75 2.65 22.79
C SER A 397 12.00 1.56 23.85
N HIS A 398 12.29 0.32 23.45
CA HIS A 398 12.52 -0.83 24.35
C HIS A 398 13.96 -1.34 24.35
N THR A 399 14.89 -0.64 23.70
CA THR A 399 16.33 -0.89 23.84
C THR A 399 16.90 -0.13 25.04
N ALA A 400 16.67 -0.62 26.25
CA ALA A 400 17.40 -0.18 27.44
C ALA A 400 18.09 -1.39 28.11
N ALA A 401 19.42 -1.45 27.92
CA ALA A 401 20.43 -2.18 28.69
C ALA A 401 20.18 -3.67 29.02
N THR A 402 20.49 -4.56 28.07
CA THR A 402 21.12 -5.87 28.36
C THR A 402 21.71 -6.42 27.07
N GLU A 403 23.04 -6.60 27.08
CA GLU A 403 23.93 -7.21 26.07
C GLU A 403 23.77 -6.73 24.62
N ILE A 404 24.86 -6.26 24.01
CA ILE A 404 24.93 -5.93 22.56
C ILE A 404 24.30 -7.08 21.78
N PRO A 405 23.09 -6.91 21.22
CA PRO A 405 22.39 -8.01 20.59
C PRO A 405 23.10 -8.40 19.30
N ARG A 406 23.06 -9.69 18.93
CA ARG A 406 23.55 -10.19 17.64
C ARG A 406 23.04 -9.38 16.43
N TRP A 407 21.90 -8.69 16.55
CA TRP A 407 21.40 -7.81 15.48
C TRP A 407 22.16 -6.49 15.34
N ILE A 408 22.78 -5.95 16.39
CA ILE A 408 23.73 -4.82 16.26
C ILE A 408 24.98 -5.29 15.54
N HIS A 409 25.46 -6.50 15.84
CA HIS A 409 26.49 -7.14 15.01
C HIS A 409 26.00 -7.28 13.57
N ASN A 410 24.80 -7.79 13.31
CA ASN A 410 24.27 -7.94 11.95
C ASN A 410 23.98 -6.62 11.23
N HIS A 411 23.60 -5.54 11.93
CA HIS A 411 23.31 -4.23 11.31
C HIS A 411 24.60 -3.47 11.01
N GLN A 412 25.59 -3.57 11.91
CA GLN A 412 26.93 -3.03 11.73
C GLN A 412 27.71 -3.85 10.68
N ILE A 413 27.53 -5.19 10.67
CA ILE A 413 28.01 -6.08 9.60
C ILE A 413 27.29 -5.77 8.28
N ARG A 414 25.97 -5.52 8.30
CA ARG A 414 25.19 -5.18 7.09
C ARG A 414 25.63 -3.89 6.46
N GLN A 415 25.75 -2.84 7.26
CA GLN A 415 26.34 -1.58 6.81
C GLN A 415 27.79 -1.77 6.35
N SER A 416 28.61 -2.57 7.05
CA SER A 416 30.01 -2.78 6.66
C SER A 416 30.16 -3.58 5.35
N TYR A 417 29.35 -4.63 5.12
CA TYR A 417 29.48 -5.44 3.90
C TYR A 417 28.86 -4.78 2.68
N THR A 418 27.74 -4.05 2.82
CA THR A 418 27.15 -3.35 1.65
C THR A 418 27.97 -2.14 1.26
N LEU A 419 28.60 -1.45 2.22
CA LEU A 419 29.57 -0.41 1.93
C LEU A 419 30.81 -1.01 1.25
N ALA A 420 31.37 -2.10 1.80
CA ALA A 420 32.53 -2.78 1.20
C ALA A 420 32.21 -3.29 -0.21
N LEU A 421 31.02 -3.86 -0.44
CA LEU A 421 30.54 -4.25 -1.77
C LEU A 421 30.49 -3.03 -2.69
N PHE A 422 29.86 -1.94 -2.24
CA PHE A 422 29.73 -0.73 -3.06
C PHE A 422 31.10 -0.17 -3.44
N GLU A 423 32.04 -0.12 -2.49
CA GLU A 423 33.42 0.30 -2.76
C GLU A 423 34.15 -0.67 -3.71
N TRP A 424 33.90 -1.97 -3.61
CA TRP A 424 34.48 -3.00 -4.48
C TRP A 424 33.99 -2.89 -5.95
N LEU A 425 32.77 -2.40 -6.17
CA LEU A 425 32.22 -2.17 -7.52
C LEU A 425 33.05 -1.16 -8.32
N ARG A 426 33.79 -0.27 -7.66
CA ARG A 426 34.58 0.77 -8.33
C ARG A 426 35.58 0.21 -9.32
N GLY A 427 35.77 0.92 -10.44
CA GLY A 427 36.80 0.62 -11.44
C GLY A 427 36.24 -0.04 -12.69
N GLU A 428 37.12 -0.69 -13.44
CA GLU A 428 36.83 -1.26 -14.75
C GLU A 428 36.42 -2.74 -14.66
N TRP A 429 35.58 -3.14 -15.62
CA TRP A 429 34.97 -4.46 -15.71
C TRP A 429 34.89 -4.87 -17.18
N ALA A 430 35.35 -6.08 -17.51
CA ALA A 430 34.99 -6.73 -18.75
C ALA A 430 33.55 -7.23 -18.65
N ILE A 431 32.74 -6.99 -19.69
CA ILE A 431 31.34 -7.41 -19.73
C ILE A 431 31.08 -8.43 -20.83
N ASN A 432 30.30 -9.45 -20.49
CA ASN A 432 29.69 -10.38 -21.44
C ASN A 432 28.21 -10.51 -21.11
N ARG A 433 27.32 -10.17 -22.05
CA ARG A 433 25.87 -10.22 -21.88
C ARG A 433 25.25 -11.15 -22.90
N GLU A 434 24.42 -12.07 -22.46
CA GLU A 434 23.59 -12.91 -23.31
C GLU A 434 22.14 -12.42 -23.22
N ILE A 435 21.50 -12.24 -24.38
CA ILE A 435 20.11 -11.78 -24.49
C ILE A 435 19.32 -12.86 -25.22
N THR A 436 18.41 -13.49 -24.49
CA THR A 436 17.40 -14.40 -25.03
C THR A 436 16.11 -13.62 -25.21
N ASN A 437 15.72 -13.33 -26.45
CA ASN A 437 14.43 -12.73 -26.74
C ASN A 437 13.40 -13.82 -27.05
N PHE A 438 12.23 -13.76 -26.41
CA PHE A 438 11.12 -14.69 -26.62
C PHE A 438 10.11 -14.17 -27.65
N ARG A 439 10.38 -12.99 -28.24
CA ARG A 439 9.67 -12.45 -29.39
C ARG A 439 10.47 -12.77 -30.65
N ASP A 440 9.76 -13.02 -31.76
CA ASP A 440 10.36 -13.27 -33.07
C ASP A 440 10.70 -11.94 -33.78
N ASP A 441 11.53 -11.12 -33.14
CA ASP A 441 11.93 -9.78 -33.62
C ASP A 441 13.43 -9.68 -33.96
N GLY A 442 14.18 -10.79 -33.84
CA GLY A 442 15.60 -10.87 -34.18
C GLY A 442 16.56 -10.20 -33.19
N LEU A 443 16.09 -9.74 -32.02
CA LEU A 443 16.92 -9.02 -31.04
C LEU A 443 17.59 -9.91 -29.97
N ALA A 444 17.70 -11.22 -30.22
CA ALA A 444 18.52 -12.13 -29.42
C ALA A 444 19.99 -12.07 -29.86
N GLY A 445 20.94 -12.15 -28.92
CA GLY A 445 22.37 -12.07 -29.23
C GLY A 445 23.27 -11.86 -28.02
N THR A 446 24.52 -11.50 -28.26
CA THR A 446 25.54 -11.31 -27.22
C THR A 446 26.17 -9.91 -27.26
N VAL A 447 26.42 -9.31 -26.10
CA VAL A 447 27.17 -8.04 -25.98
C VAL A 447 28.49 -8.32 -25.29
N THR A 448 29.60 -7.92 -25.90
CA THR A 448 30.93 -7.97 -25.28
C THR A 448 31.54 -6.57 -25.23
N GLY A 449 32.17 -6.19 -24.12
CA GLY A 449 32.72 -4.86 -23.98
C GLY A 449 33.32 -4.59 -22.62
N PHE A 450 33.34 -3.32 -22.23
CA PHE A 450 33.82 -2.88 -20.94
C PHE A 450 32.84 -1.92 -20.27
N ALA A 451 32.82 -1.97 -18.94
CA ALA A 451 32.09 -1.02 -18.12
C ALA A 451 33.02 -0.42 -17.06
N LYS A 452 32.77 0.83 -16.68
CA LYS A 452 33.53 1.54 -15.68
C LYS A 452 32.59 2.21 -14.68
N LEU A 453 32.86 2.03 -13.39
CA LEU A 453 32.18 2.74 -12.31
C LEU A 453 33.13 3.78 -11.72
N ASP A 454 32.92 5.04 -12.11
CA ASP A 454 33.74 6.18 -11.69
C ASP A 454 33.06 6.94 -10.54
N LYS A 455 33.85 7.29 -9.51
CA LYS A 455 33.36 8.06 -8.37
C LYS A 455 33.00 9.48 -8.78
N ARG A 456 31.86 9.97 -8.32
CA ARG A 456 31.43 11.37 -8.45
C ARG A 456 30.83 11.91 -7.16
N ASP A 457 30.60 13.21 -7.14
CA ASP A 457 29.89 13.86 -6.03
C ASP A 457 28.42 13.43 -6.04
N PRO A 458 27.84 13.07 -4.87
CA PRO A 458 26.45 12.63 -4.82
C PRO A 458 25.49 13.72 -5.28
N THR A 459 24.63 13.37 -6.24
CA THR A 459 23.65 14.31 -6.80
C THR A 459 22.36 14.44 -5.98
N SER A 460 22.20 13.64 -4.92
CA SER A 460 21.06 13.69 -3.99
C SER A 460 21.50 13.80 -2.53
N SER A 461 20.69 14.47 -1.71
CA SER A 461 20.98 14.71 -0.28
C SER A 461 20.88 13.47 0.61
N ASP A 462 20.23 12.40 0.12
CA ASP A 462 20.07 11.12 0.80
C ASP A 462 21.14 10.09 0.36
N ALA A 463 22.13 10.52 -0.42
CA ALA A 463 23.23 9.70 -0.92
C ALA A 463 24.53 9.97 -0.14
N THR A 464 25.15 8.91 0.36
CA THR A 464 26.47 8.97 1.01
C THR A 464 27.61 8.85 -0.02
N ALA A 465 27.40 8.07 -1.07
CA ALA A 465 28.36 7.91 -2.16
C ALA A 465 27.64 7.60 -3.49
N GLU A 466 28.27 7.96 -4.61
CA GLU A 466 27.67 7.81 -5.93
C GLU A 466 28.72 7.54 -7.00
N TYR A 467 28.44 6.58 -7.89
CA TYR A 467 29.24 6.24 -9.05
C TYR A 467 28.46 6.47 -10.35
N LEU A 468 29.13 7.03 -11.36
CA LEU A 468 28.65 6.97 -12.74
C LEU A 468 29.16 5.69 -13.37
N TYR A 469 28.22 4.84 -13.78
CA TYR A 469 28.48 3.69 -14.61
C TYR A 469 28.46 4.11 -16.08
N VAL A 470 29.51 3.75 -16.82
CA VAL A 470 29.60 3.93 -18.28
C VAL A 470 29.97 2.59 -18.91
N GLU A 471 29.13 2.10 -19.81
CA GLU A 471 29.33 0.88 -20.58
C GLU A 471 29.56 1.22 -22.05
N ASN A 472 30.51 0.54 -22.66
CA ASN A 472 30.70 0.50 -24.10
C ASN A 472 30.90 -0.95 -24.53
N GLY A 473 30.13 -1.40 -25.50
CA GLY A 473 30.20 -2.78 -25.94
C GLY A 473 29.64 -2.99 -27.33
N ARG A 474 29.95 -4.13 -27.90
CA ARG A 474 29.55 -4.55 -29.23
C ARG A 474 28.51 -5.65 -29.14
N PHE A 475 27.32 -5.38 -29.64
CA PHE A 475 26.21 -6.32 -29.71
C PHE A 475 26.23 -7.10 -31.03
N THR A 476 26.33 -8.42 -30.94
CA THR A 476 26.24 -9.35 -32.06
C THR A 476 24.92 -10.11 -31.95
N THR A 477 24.00 -9.86 -32.89
CA THR A 477 22.73 -10.59 -32.99
C THR A 477 22.94 -12.04 -33.46
N THR A 478 21.96 -12.90 -33.20
CA THR A 478 21.90 -14.28 -33.71
C THR A 478 21.88 -14.36 -35.24
N THR A 479 21.45 -13.30 -35.93
CA THR A 479 21.46 -13.20 -37.39
C THR A 479 22.81 -12.73 -37.95
N GLY A 480 23.79 -12.42 -37.09
CA GLY A 480 25.13 -11.97 -37.47
C GLY A 480 25.29 -10.46 -37.65
N MET A 481 24.23 -9.66 -37.44
CA MET A 481 24.34 -8.19 -37.42
C MET A 481 25.10 -7.73 -36.17
N ILE A 482 26.01 -6.77 -36.37
CA ILE A 482 26.86 -6.20 -35.32
C ILE A 482 26.51 -4.71 -35.13
N LEU A 483 26.30 -4.28 -33.88
CA LEU A 483 25.98 -2.91 -33.48
C LEU A 483 26.88 -2.47 -32.32
N GLU A 484 27.35 -1.22 -32.34
CA GLU A 484 27.99 -0.60 -31.18
C GLU A 484 26.92 -0.11 -30.19
N THR A 485 27.17 -0.31 -28.90
CA THR A 485 26.23 0.00 -27.82
C THR A 485 26.93 0.75 -26.70
N SER A 486 26.22 1.70 -26.10
CA SER A 486 26.67 2.40 -24.91
C SER A 486 25.51 2.56 -23.93
N ARG A 487 25.80 2.48 -22.63
CA ARG A 487 24.82 2.67 -21.56
C ARG A 487 25.43 3.47 -20.43
N ARG A 488 24.60 4.26 -19.74
CA ARG A 488 25.00 4.98 -18.55
C ARG A 488 23.96 4.80 -17.45
N TRP A 489 24.45 4.63 -16.22
CA TRP A 489 23.63 4.47 -15.02
C TRP A 489 24.27 5.21 -13.86
N ILE A 490 23.46 5.58 -12.87
CA ILE A 490 23.97 6.11 -11.61
C ILE A 490 23.79 5.04 -10.54
N TRP A 491 24.88 4.62 -9.91
CA TRP A 491 24.86 3.72 -8.76
C TRP A 491 25.04 4.53 -7.50
N ARG A 492 24.10 4.41 -6.57
CA ARG A 492 24.04 5.25 -5.37
C ARG A 492 24.02 4.39 -4.12
N TYR A 493 24.78 4.82 -3.11
CA TYR A 493 24.81 4.26 -1.78
C TYR A 493 24.22 5.28 -0.80
N HIS A 494 23.22 4.86 -0.01
CA HIS A 494 22.42 5.77 0.84
C HIS A 494 22.87 5.85 2.31
N GLY A 495 23.93 5.13 2.69
CA GLY A 495 24.55 5.09 4.02
C GLY A 495 23.89 5.87 5.17
N SER A 496 22.87 5.29 5.81
CA SER A 496 22.51 5.45 7.23
C SER A 496 21.10 4.88 7.48
N GLY A 497 20.97 4.17 8.61
CA GLY A 497 19.75 3.69 9.29
C GLY A 497 18.41 3.60 8.53
N GLU A 498 17.85 2.39 8.47
CA GLU A 498 16.46 2.05 8.07
C GLU A 498 16.19 1.76 6.57
N ALA A 499 17.09 2.04 5.61
CA ALA A 499 16.84 1.66 4.21
C ALA A 499 16.85 0.13 4.01
N GLU A 500 15.71 -0.46 3.61
CA GLU A 500 15.60 -1.89 3.24
C GLU A 500 16.53 -2.25 2.06
N THR A 501 16.90 -1.24 1.26
CA THR A 501 17.70 -1.32 0.03
C THR A 501 18.85 -0.29 0.04
N PRO A 502 20.07 -0.66 0.47
CA PRO A 502 21.16 0.28 0.71
C PRO A 502 21.86 0.77 -0.57
N ILE A 503 21.66 0.09 -1.70
CA ILE A 503 22.20 0.45 -3.01
C ILE A 503 21.04 0.62 -4.00
N SER A 504 21.09 1.69 -4.80
CA SER A 504 20.13 1.94 -5.87
C SER A 504 20.83 2.23 -7.21
N VAL A 505 20.13 1.95 -8.31
CA VAL A 505 20.57 2.20 -9.69
C VAL A 505 19.53 3.09 -10.35
N HIS A 506 19.96 4.16 -11.02
CA HIS A 506 19.08 5.16 -11.61
C HIS A 506 19.36 5.36 -13.09
N PHE A 507 18.31 5.66 -13.84
CA PHE A 507 18.43 6.15 -15.21
C PHE A 507 19.12 7.51 -15.24
N VAL A 508 19.82 7.74 -16.35
CA VAL A 508 20.52 9.00 -16.62
C VAL A 508 19.77 9.73 -17.73
N LYS A 509 19.62 11.05 -17.59
CA LYS A 509 19.03 11.92 -18.60
C LYS A 509 19.87 11.93 -19.87
N ALA A 510 19.32 12.55 -20.92
CA ALA A 510 19.97 12.65 -22.23
C ALA A 510 21.33 13.38 -22.21
N ASP A 511 21.63 14.13 -21.14
CA ASP A 511 22.94 14.76 -20.94
C ASP A 511 24.04 13.75 -20.54
N GLY A 512 23.67 12.51 -20.21
CA GLY A 512 24.60 11.44 -19.86
C GLY A 512 25.19 11.57 -18.46
N GLU A 513 24.73 12.52 -17.63
CA GLU A 513 25.28 12.79 -16.31
C GLU A 513 24.19 12.97 -15.23
N THR A 514 23.06 13.61 -15.54
CA THR A 514 22.05 13.96 -14.54
C THR A 514 21.09 12.80 -14.27
N GLU A 515 20.69 12.63 -13.01
CA GLU A 515 19.66 11.66 -12.62
C GLU A 515 18.31 11.94 -13.32
N ASP A 516 17.69 10.87 -13.80
CA ASP A 516 16.30 10.87 -14.25
C ASP A 516 15.39 10.29 -13.16
N TYR A 517 15.25 8.97 -13.10
CA TYR A 517 14.47 8.27 -12.06
C TYR A 517 15.10 6.93 -11.68
N VAL A 518 14.68 6.40 -10.52
CA VAL A 518 15.14 5.13 -9.97
C VAL A 518 14.77 3.98 -10.91
N TYR A 519 15.77 3.18 -11.29
CA TYR A 519 15.58 1.90 -11.98
C TYR A 519 15.47 0.78 -10.94
N ASN A 520 16.54 0.48 -10.21
CA ASN A 520 16.56 -0.64 -9.26
C ASN A 520 16.87 -0.19 -7.83
N MET A 521 16.11 -0.71 -6.86
CA MET A 521 16.45 -0.65 -5.44
C MET A 521 16.88 -2.05 -5.00
N LEU A 522 18.17 -2.26 -4.67
CA LEU A 522 18.71 -3.59 -4.41
C LEU A 522 18.35 -4.07 -3.01
N ALA A 523 17.51 -5.09 -2.91
CA ALA A 523 17.18 -5.78 -1.67
C ALA A 523 18.16 -6.93 -1.42
N PHE A 524 18.87 -6.87 -0.29
CA PHE A 524 19.77 -7.92 0.19
C PHE A 524 19.11 -8.77 1.29
N PRO A 525 19.43 -10.06 1.39
CA PRO A 525 18.91 -10.93 2.45
C PRO A 525 19.21 -10.41 3.86
N LEU A 526 18.31 -10.73 4.81
CA LEU A 526 18.31 -10.17 6.17
C LEU A 526 19.15 -10.97 7.19
N LYS A 527 19.56 -12.20 6.86
CA LYS A 527 20.30 -13.11 7.75
C LYS A 527 21.65 -13.47 7.13
N ILE A 528 22.71 -13.39 7.93
CA ILE A 528 24.10 -13.72 7.55
C ILE A 528 24.37 -15.23 7.70
N ASP A 529 23.58 -15.96 8.50
CA ASP A 529 23.77 -17.41 8.69
C ASP A 529 23.43 -18.25 7.42
N ASP A 530 22.79 -17.63 6.42
CA ASP A 530 22.57 -18.19 5.07
C ASP A 530 23.71 -17.81 4.09
N PHE A 531 24.77 -17.17 4.58
CA PHE A 531 25.88 -16.65 3.77
C PHE A 531 27.03 -17.67 3.74
N ASP A 532 27.04 -18.51 2.71
CA ASP A 532 28.28 -19.20 2.36
C ASP A 532 29.17 -18.22 1.60
N VAL A 533 30.34 -17.90 2.15
CA VAL A 533 31.33 -17.01 1.51
C VAL A 533 31.76 -17.57 0.14
N ALA A 534 31.59 -18.87 -0.09
CA ALA A 534 31.82 -19.51 -1.38
C ALA A 534 30.73 -19.24 -2.44
N GLU A 535 29.49 -18.88 -2.05
CA GLU A 535 28.34 -18.78 -2.97
C GLU A 535 27.99 -17.36 -3.46
N GLY A 536 28.70 -16.32 -3.00
CA GLY A 536 28.49 -14.93 -3.44
C GLY A 536 27.30 -14.22 -2.76
N LEU A 537 27.32 -12.88 -2.77
CA LEU A 537 26.28 -12.03 -2.18
C LEU A 537 25.18 -11.75 -3.20
N LYS A 538 23.96 -12.19 -2.92
CA LYS A 538 22.83 -12.03 -3.84
C LYS A 538 21.94 -10.84 -3.47
N ALA A 539 21.41 -10.14 -4.48
CA ALA A 539 20.39 -9.12 -4.33
C ALA A 539 19.29 -9.22 -5.39
N ARG A 540 18.12 -8.67 -5.11
CA ARG A 540 16.99 -8.62 -6.04
C ARG A 540 16.39 -7.22 -6.10
N ALA A 541 15.91 -6.83 -7.28
CA ALA A 541 15.15 -5.61 -7.50
C ALA A 541 14.01 -5.88 -8.48
N GLU A 542 12.91 -5.16 -8.31
CA GLU A 542 11.74 -5.23 -9.20
C GLU A 542 11.33 -3.82 -9.60
N HIS A 543 11.07 -3.62 -10.89
CA HIS A 543 10.80 -2.31 -11.44
C HIS A 543 9.75 -2.38 -12.57
N PRO A 544 8.58 -1.75 -12.41
CA PRO A 544 7.67 -1.52 -13.52
C PRO A 544 8.18 -0.37 -14.40
N CYS A 545 8.36 -0.64 -15.70
CA CYS A 545 8.79 0.35 -16.68
C CYS A 545 7.75 0.45 -17.80
N GLY A 546 6.86 1.44 -17.71
CA GLY A 546 5.70 1.54 -18.61
C GLY A 546 4.75 0.35 -18.41
N GLU A 547 4.45 -0.39 -19.48
CA GLU A 547 3.63 -1.61 -19.45
C GLU A 547 4.45 -2.90 -19.22
N ASP A 548 5.78 -2.81 -19.22
CA ASP A 548 6.67 -3.97 -19.03
C ASP A 548 7.15 -4.06 -17.57
N PHE A 549 7.33 -5.29 -17.08
CA PHE A 549 7.82 -5.56 -15.72
C PHE A 549 9.23 -6.15 -15.76
N TYR A 550 10.14 -5.58 -14.97
CA TYR A 550 11.53 -6.01 -14.86
C TYR A 550 11.76 -6.66 -13.50
N VAL A 551 12.23 -7.92 -13.50
CA VAL A 551 12.78 -8.59 -12.31
C VAL A 551 14.28 -8.71 -12.50
N SER A 552 15.06 -8.10 -11.62
CA SER A 552 16.51 -8.10 -11.67
C SER A 552 17.10 -8.88 -10.50
N THR A 553 18.02 -9.81 -10.77
CA THR A 553 18.81 -10.50 -9.75
C THR A 553 20.28 -10.20 -9.95
N TYR A 554 20.97 -9.98 -8.84
CA TYR A 554 22.39 -9.67 -8.78
C TYR A 554 23.09 -10.75 -7.95
N ASP A 555 24.25 -11.20 -8.41
CA ASP A 555 25.12 -12.12 -7.67
C ASP A 555 26.53 -11.57 -7.65
N PHE A 556 27.02 -11.16 -6.47
CA PHE A 556 28.30 -10.51 -6.27
C PHE A 556 29.29 -11.49 -5.64
N ASN A 557 30.23 -12.01 -6.43
CA ASN A 557 31.31 -12.85 -5.95
C ASN A 557 32.62 -12.04 -5.82
N MET A 558 32.76 -11.38 -4.67
CA MET A 558 33.92 -10.52 -4.37
C MET A 558 35.24 -11.29 -4.35
N ALA A 559 35.23 -12.58 -4.00
CA ALA A 559 36.43 -13.39 -3.86
C ALA A 559 37.13 -13.65 -5.20
N VAL A 560 36.37 -13.78 -6.29
CA VAL A 560 36.92 -14.03 -7.63
C VAL A 560 36.83 -12.81 -8.54
N GLY A 561 36.47 -11.64 -8.01
CA GLY A 561 36.39 -10.41 -8.82
C GLY A 561 35.30 -10.45 -9.90
N LYS A 562 34.17 -11.12 -9.63
CA LYS A 562 33.09 -11.34 -10.60
C LYS A 562 31.73 -10.95 -10.02
N PHE A 563 30.86 -10.35 -10.82
CA PHE A 563 29.44 -10.29 -10.47
C PHE A 563 28.55 -10.51 -11.69
N GLU A 564 27.34 -10.98 -11.45
CA GLU A 564 26.37 -11.31 -12.49
C GLU A 564 25.06 -10.56 -12.25
N VAL A 565 24.42 -10.15 -13.34
CA VAL A 565 23.13 -9.45 -13.33
C VAL A 565 22.22 -10.10 -14.35
N GLN A 566 21.10 -10.65 -13.89
CA GLN A 566 20.05 -11.17 -14.75
C GLN A 566 18.84 -10.24 -14.70
N HIS A 567 18.31 -9.89 -15.87
CA HIS A 567 17.04 -9.19 -16.02
C HIS A 567 16.05 -10.12 -16.72
N GLU A 568 14.94 -10.42 -16.07
CA GLU A 568 13.77 -11.05 -16.69
C GLU A 568 12.72 -9.97 -16.93
N VAL A 569 12.39 -9.75 -18.21
CA VAL A 569 11.46 -8.70 -18.64
C VAL A 569 10.25 -9.33 -19.28
N LYS A 570 9.07 -9.03 -18.74
CA LYS A 570 7.79 -9.51 -19.26
C LYS A 570 6.80 -8.37 -19.41
N GLY A 571 6.24 -8.21 -20.59
CA GLY A 571 5.20 -7.25 -20.89
C GLY A 571 4.71 -7.31 -22.34
N PRO A 572 3.70 -6.50 -22.69
CA PRO A 572 3.12 -6.48 -24.02
C PRO A 572 4.12 -5.97 -25.07
N SER A 573 5.10 -5.15 -24.66
CA SER A 573 6.11 -4.57 -25.54
C SER A 573 7.39 -5.40 -25.55
N LYS A 574 7.84 -5.93 -24.40
CA LYS A 574 9.11 -6.66 -24.28
C LYS A 574 8.93 -8.03 -23.61
N ASN A 575 9.62 -9.05 -24.12
CA ASN A 575 9.68 -10.36 -23.48
C ASN A 575 11.06 -10.98 -23.70
N TYR A 576 11.99 -10.78 -22.77
CA TYR A 576 13.36 -11.28 -22.90
C TYR A 576 13.99 -11.56 -21.53
N ILE A 577 15.00 -12.44 -21.53
CA ILE A 577 15.95 -12.59 -20.43
C ILE A 577 17.31 -12.08 -20.88
N SER A 578 17.95 -11.27 -20.06
CA SER A 578 19.32 -10.79 -20.28
C SER A 578 20.17 -11.21 -19.10
N HIS A 579 21.23 -11.97 -19.33
CA HIS A 579 22.21 -12.35 -18.32
C HIS A 579 23.54 -11.65 -18.62
N THR A 580 24.04 -10.85 -17.68
CA THR A 580 25.29 -10.09 -17.83
C THR A 580 26.31 -10.55 -16.81
N THR A 581 27.47 -10.98 -17.26
CA THR A 581 28.63 -11.27 -16.44
C THR A 581 29.61 -10.10 -16.49
N TYR A 582 30.07 -9.68 -15.32
CA TYR A 582 31.09 -8.67 -15.11
C TYR A 582 32.30 -9.31 -14.43
N THR A 583 33.48 -9.15 -15.02
CA THR A 583 34.73 -9.69 -14.47
C THR A 583 35.76 -8.57 -14.38
N LYS A 584 36.47 -8.47 -13.25
CA LYS A 584 37.63 -7.57 -13.15
C LYS A 584 38.65 -7.96 -14.24
N PRO A 585 39.17 -7.01 -15.02
CA PRO A 585 40.14 -7.27 -16.08
C PRO A 585 41.48 -7.81 -15.55
#